data_AF-A0A974YHN8-F1
#
_entry.id   AF-A0A974YHN8-F1
#
_cell.length_a   1.000
_cell.length_b   1.000
_cell.length_c   1.000
_cell.angle_alpha   90.00
_cell.angle_beta   90.00
_cell.angle_gamma   90.00
#
_symmetry.space_group_name_H-M   'P 1'
#
loop_
_entity.id
_entity.type
_entity.pdbx_description
1 polymer ?
#
loop_
_entity_poly.entity_id
_entity_poly.type
_entity_poly.pdbx_seq_one_letter_code
_entity_poly.pdbx_strand_id
1 'polypeptide(L)'
;MPAYSGKAQPYLDAIAASVFASQAVRDWLIRGTLAEADFTESSVLIDEQRAVRWSTKETKQPFWANYWCGRDSRCTCRIEGSKGLESDAIFFFRNSLDRILAVHVEFKHPNEAFSFGQPEAYPLRAACFATTYNTRPTLNPHHEWTTVILCGTEALSDPRLANFQRVITHREADRVIDGYPRKT
;
A
#
# COMPACT_ATOMS: atom_id res chain seq x y z
N MET A 1 7.89 13.63 -20.88
CA MET A 1 6.73 13.11 -20.11
C MET A 1 7.21 12.84 -18.69
N PRO A 2 6.48 13.22 -17.63
CA PRO A 2 6.85 12.77 -16.28
C PRO A 2 6.86 11.23 -16.29
N ALA A 3 7.85 10.63 -15.62
CA ALA A 3 7.83 9.19 -15.35
C ALA A 3 6.49 8.83 -14.66
N TYR A 4 6.03 7.59 -14.79
CA TYR A 4 4.77 7.11 -14.16
C TYR A 4 4.66 7.54 -12.69
N SER A 5 5.78 7.49 -11.96
CA SER A 5 5.89 8.00 -10.59
C SER A 5 5.45 9.45 -10.44
N GLY A 6 5.77 10.35 -11.36
CA GLY A 6 5.40 11.77 -11.30
C GLY A 6 3.89 12.04 -11.41
N LYS A 7 3.10 11.12 -11.98
CA LYS A 7 1.63 11.25 -12.06
C LYS A 7 0.92 10.62 -10.86
N ALA A 8 1.43 9.51 -10.35
CA ALA A 8 0.89 8.85 -9.16
C ALA A 8 1.29 9.59 -7.87
N GLN A 9 2.47 10.23 -7.83
CA GLN A 9 3.03 10.82 -6.62
C GLN A 9 2.09 11.79 -5.88
N PRO A 10 1.40 12.74 -6.54
CA PRO A 10 0.49 13.65 -5.83
C PRO A 10 -0.64 12.93 -5.10
N TYR A 11 -1.11 11.80 -5.63
CA TYR A 11 -2.11 10.97 -4.98
C TYR A 11 -1.52 10.23 -3.79
N LEU A 12 -0.36 9.60 -3.96
CA LEU A 12 0.33 8.88 -2.88
C LEU A 12 0.73 9.81 -1.73
N ASP A 13 1.14 11.05 -2.03
CA ASP A 13 1.46 12.06 -1.02
C ASP A 13 0.22 12.47 -0.22
N ALA A 14 -0.92 12.71 -0.89
CA ALA A 14 -2.18 13.03 -0.22
C ALA A 14 -2.67 11.88 0.67
N ILE A 15 -2.60 10.64 0.18
CA ILE A 15 -2.92 9.43 0.94
C ILE A 15 -2.04 9.35 2.19
N ALA A 16 -0.73 9.44 2.01
CA ALA A 16 0.21 9.33 3.12
C ALA A 16 0.01 10.43 4.18
N ALA A 17 -0.12 11.68 3.75
CA ALA A 17 -0.37 12.81 4.66
C ALA A 17 -1.63 12.59 5.51
N SER A 18 -2.73 12.15 4.87
CA SER A 18 -3.99 11.89 5.57
C SER A 18 -3.91 10.67 6.50
N VAL A 19 -3.24 9.58 6.08
CA VAL A 19 -3.00 8.38 6.90
C VAL A 19 -2.20 8.73 8.16
N PHE A 20 -1.20 9.60 8.04
CA PHE A 20 -0.38 10.03 9.18
C PHE A 20 -1.11 10.99 10.11
N ALA A 21 -1.95 11.88 9.56
CA ALA A 21 -2.63 12.90 10.36
C ALA A 21 -3.92 12.44 11.03
N SER A 22 -4.64 11.45 10.49
CA SER A 22 -6.03 11.17 10.89
C SER A 22 -6.29 9.70 11.24
N GLN A 23 -6.76 9.45 12.46
CA GLN A 23 -7.23 8.12 12.88
C GLN A 23 -8.40 7.64 12.02
N ALA A 24 -9.36 8.52 11.74
CA ALA A 24 -10.51 8.18 10.93
C ALA A 24 -10.11 7.70 9.52
N VAL A 25 -9.05 8.26 8.93
CA VAL A 25 -8.52 7.81 7.64
C VAL A 25 -7.88 6.43 7.75
N ARG A 26 -7.16 6.14 8.84
CA ARG A 26 -6.56 4.81 9.08
C ARG A 26 -7.64 3.74 9.22
N ASP A 27 -8.64 3.98 10.05
CA ASP A 27 -9.75 3.04 10.25
C ASP A 27 -10.53 2.83 8.95
N TRP A 28 -10.80 3.92 8.22
CA TRP A 28 -11.45 3.86 6.91
C TRP A 28 -10.68 3.03 5.88
N LEU A 29 -9.34 3.09 5.91
CA LEU A 29 -8.47 2.40 4.97
C LEU A 29 -8.54 0.88 5.14
N ILE A 30 -8.73 0.40 6.38
CA ILE A 30 -8.80 -1.04 6.70
C ILE A 30 -10.23 -1.56 6.88
N ARG A 31 -11.23 -0.68 6.84
CA ARG A 31 -12.64 -1.05 6.98
C ARG A 31 -13.07 -2.11 5.97
N GLY A 32 -13.76 -3.14 6.45
CA GLY A 32 -14.24 -4.29 5.69
C GLY A 32 -13.18 -5.37 5.45
N THR A 33 -11.94 -5.16 5.92
CA THR A 33 -10.88 -6.18 5.86
C THR A 33 -10.88 -7.05 7.10
N LEU A 34 -10.18 -8.18 7.05
CA LEU A 34 -9.98 -9.03 8.23
C LEU A 34 -9.22 -8.32 9.37
N ALA A 35 -8.44 -7.29 9.04
CA ALA A 35 -7.67 -6.53 10.01
C ALA A 35 -8.52 -5.49 10.78
N GLU A 36 -9.74 -5.15 10.32
CA GLU A 36 -10.56 -4.09 10.92
C GLU A 36 -10.80 -4.32 12.41
N ALA A 37 -11.16 -5.55 12.80
CA ALA A 37 -11.51 -5.89 14.17
C ALA A 37 -10.35 -5.65 15.16
N ASP A 38 -9.12 -5.90 14.73
CA ASP A 38 -7.94 -5.88 15.60
C ASP A 38 -7.12 -4.59 15.46
N PHE A 39 -7.32 -3.81 14.40
CA PHE A 39 -6.49 -2.63 14.07
C PHE A 39 -7.27 -1.32 13.97
N THR A 40 -8.57 -1.29 14.24
CA THR A 40 -9.28 -0.03 14.48
C THR A 40 -8.65 0.71 15.67
N GLU A 41 -8.57 2.04 15.59
CA GLU A 41 -7.88 2.89 16.57
C GLU A 41 -6.36 2.63 16.70
N SER A 42 -5.77 1.93 15.73
CA SER A 42 -4.33 1.68 15.72
C SER A 42 -3.50 2.96 15.50
N SER A 43 -2.35 2.98 16.17
CA SER A 43 -1.34 4.03 16.01
C SER A 43 -0.53 3.83 14.74
N VAL A 44 -0.10 4.91 14.09
CA VAL A 44 0.76 4.84 12.91
C VAL A 44 2.24 4.92 13.27
N LEU A 45 3.06 4.09 12.63
CA LEU A 45 4.48 3.93 12.93
C LEU A 45 5.36 4.80 12.03
N ILE A 46 5.06 6.10 11.88
CA ILE A 46 5.75 6.93 10.89
C ILE A 46 7.26 7.07 11.18
N ASP A 47 7.64 7.24 12.44
CA ASP A 47 9.04 7.44 12.81
C ASP A 47 9.83 6.12 12.70
N GLU A 48 9.25 4.99 13.09
CA GLU A 48 9.90 3.68 12.88
C GLU A 48 9.97 3.31 11.39
N GLN A 49 8.95 3.64 10.60
CA GLN A 49 8.98 3.45 9.14
C GLN A 49 10.12 4.26 8.52
N ARG A 50 10.25 5.53 8.91
CA ARG A 50 11.32 6.40 8.45
C ARG A 50 12.69 5.85 8.83
N ALA A 51 12.89 5.45 10.09
CA ALA A 51 14.15 4.91 10.57
C ALA A 51 14.59 3.66 9.79
N VAL A 52 13.66 2.74 9.55
CA VAL A 52 13.94 1.52 8.75
C VAL A 52 14.18 1.86 7.28
N ARG A 53 13.37 2.75 6.69
CA ARG A 53 13.49 3.13 5.28
C ARG A 53 14.79 3.85 4.98
N TRP A 54 15.20 4.75 5.86
CA TRP A 54 16.41 5.57 5.68
C TRP A 54 17.65 4.95 6.30
N SER A 55 17.56 3.72 6.83
CA SER A 55 18.69 2.97 7.38
C SER A 55 19.87 2.81 6.41
N THR A 56 19.58 2.80 5.10
CA THR A 56 20.60 2.70 4.04
C THR A 56 20.82 4.02 3.30
N LYS A 57 19.73 4.72 2.96
CA LYS A 57 19.77 5.99 2.24
C LYS A 57 18.47 6.76 2.47
N GLU A 58 18.59 8.04 2.78
CA GLU A 58 17.45 8.95 2.84
C GLU A 58 16.77 9.10 1.47
N THR A 59 15.44 9.10 1.48
CA THR A 59 14.61 9.27 0.27
C THR A 59 13.61 10.40 0.48
N LYS A 60 13.06 10.95 -0.60
CA LYS A 60 12.08 12.05 -0.51
C LYS A 60 10.85 11.69 0.29
N GLN A 61 10.39 10.44 0.19
CA GLN A 61 9.26 9.94 0.95
C GLN A 61 9.74 9.27 2.25
N PRO A 62 9.32 9.75 3.43
CA PRO A 62 9.64 9.11 4.71
C PRO A 62 8.86 7.80 4.94
N PHE A 63 7.93 7.48 4.05
CA PHE A 63 7.12 6.27 4.05
C PHE A 63 7.44 5.40 2.85
N TRP A 64 6.98 4.15 2.87
CA TRP A 64 7.19 3.24 1.75
C TRP A 64 6.35 3.67 0.56
N ALA A 65 6.92 4.48 -0.33
CA ALA A 65 6.46 4.63 -1.70
C ALA A 65 7.33 3.77 -2.62
N ASN A 66 6.72 3.11 -3.60
CA ASN A 66 7.39 2.33 -4.62
C ASN A 66 8.33 1.26 -4.02
N TYR A 67 7.80 0.37 -3.16
CA TYR A 67 8.63 -0.64 -2.51
C TYR A 67 8.73 -1.91 -3.38
N TRP A 68 9.95 -2.18 -3.86
CA TRP A 68 10.24 -3.29 -4.75
C TRP A 68 10.73 -4.51 -3.98
N CYS A 69 10.14 -5.67 -4.27
CA CYS A 69 10.57 -6.94 -3.69
C CYS A 69 12.02 -7.33 -4.07
N GLY A 70 12.57 -6.77 -5.16
CA GLY A 70 13.94 -6.96 -5.65
C GLY A 70 14.07 -6.62 -7.14
N ARG A 71 15.27 -6.86 -7.72
CA ARG A 71 15.46 -6.87 -9.18
C ARG A 71 15.09 -8.27 -9.70
N ASP A 72 13.93 -8.38 -10.34
CA ASP A 72 13.33 -9.50 -11.08
C ASP A 72 13.57 -10.92 -10.54
N SER A 73 14.76 -11.50 -10.74
CA SER A 73 15.04 -12.91 -10.45
C SER A 73 15.27 -13.26 -8.98
N ARG A 74 15.57 -12.28 -8.12
CA ARG A 74 15.87 -12.52 -6.69
C ARG A 74 14.65 -12.43 -5.77
N CYS A 75 13.53 -11.91 -6.27
CA CYS A 75 12.30 -11.86 -5.50
C CYS A 75 11.59 -13.22 -5.58
N THR A 76 11.51 -13.93 -4.46
CA THR A 76 10.70 -15.14 -4.31
C THR A 76 9.22 -14.84 -4.03
N CYS A 77 8.89 -13.59 -3.68
CA CYS A 77 7.53 -13.15 -3.38
C CYS A 77 6.77 -12.67 -4.63
N ARG A 78 6.85 -13.42 -5.75
CA ARG A 78 6.22 -13.05 -7.02
C ARG A 78 5.60 -14.24 -7.71
N ILE A 79 4.70 -13.94 -8.66
CA ILE A 79 4.29 -14.90 -9.69
C ILE A 79 5.38 -14.95 -10.75
N GLU A 80 5.81 -16.14 -11.13
CA GLU A 80 6.81 -16.33 -12.19
C GLU A 80 6.32 -15.69 -13.51
N GLY A 81 7.19 -14.91 -14.17
CA GLY A 81 6.84 -14.16 -15.37
C GLY A 81 6.00 -12.89 -15.16
N SER A 82 5.53 -12.61 -13.93
CA SER A 82 4.83 -11.37 -13.61
C SER A 82 5.80 -10.19 -13.39
N LYS A 83 5.34 -8.98 -13.75
CA LYS A 83 6.01 -7.70 -13.47
C LYS A 83 5.58 -7.08 -12.13
N GLY A 84 4.65 -7.70 -11.40
CA GLY A 84 4.08 -7.21 -10.14
C GLY A 84 5.03 -7.33 -8.95
N LEU A 85 6.15 -6.59 -8.98
CA LEU A 85 7.19 -6.63 -7.94
C LEU A 85 7.10 -5.47 -6.94
N GLU A 86 6.26 -4.50 -7.22
CA GLU A 86 6.15 -3.24 -6.50
C GLU A 86 4.86 -3.19 -5.69
N SER A 87 4.95 -2.66 -4.47
CA SER A 87 3.80 -2.06 -3.79
C SER A 87 3.92 -0.53 -3.91
N ASP A 88 2.89 0.13 -4.43
CA ASP A 88 2.92 1.60 -4.63
C ASP A 88 3.08 2.33 -3.31
N ALA A 89 2.38 1.89 -2.27
CA ALA A 89 2.70 2.28 -0.90
C ALA A 89 2.56 1.14 0.13
N ILE A 90 3.27 1.27 1.26
CA ILE A 90 3.08 0.43 2.45
C ILE A 90 3.02 1.32 3.70
N PHE A 91 1.98 1.15 4.51
CA PHE A 91 1.84 1.79 5.82
C PHE A 91 1.88 0.76 6.94
N PHE A 92 2.42 1.13 8.10
CA PHE A 92 2.51 0.25 9.25
C PHE A 92 1.73 0.80 10.43
N PHE A 93 0.81 0.00 10.97
CA PHE A 93 -0.03 0.35 12.10
C PHE A 93 0.21 -0.61 13.27
N ARG A 94 0.23 -0.08 14.50
CA ARG A 94 0.36 -0.87 15.74
C ARG A 94 -0.92 -0.77 16.56
N ASN A 95 -1.48 -1.92 16.91
CA ASN A 95 -2.65 -2.01 17.78
C ASN A 95 -2.28 -2.06 19.27
N SER A 96 -3.29 -2.15 20.14
CA SER A 96 -3.13 -2.19 21.60
C SER A 96 -2.45 -3.44 22.14
N LEU A 97 -2.34 -4.51 21.32
CA LEU A 97 -1.64 -5.75 21.65
C LEU A 97 -0.19 -5.77 21.14
N ASP A 98 0.35 -4.61 20.73
CA ASP A 98 1.66 -4.44 20.09
C ASP A 98 1.86 -5.29 18.82
N ARG A 99 0.74 -5.70 18.19
CA ARG A 99 0.77 -6.34 16.87
C ARG A 99 0.85 -5.25 15.81
N ILE A 100 1.54 -5.56 14.72
CA ILE A 100 1.83 -4.63 13.64
C ILE A 100 1.20 -5.14 12.34
N LEU A 101 0.38 -4.30 11.72
CA LEU A 101 -0.23 -4.52 10.41
C LEU A 101 0.54 -3.75 9.35
N ALA A 102 0.86 -4.41 8.23
CA ALA A 102 1.31 -3.77 7.01
C ALA A 102 0.12 -3.58 6.03
N VAL A 103 -0.23 -2.34 5.72
CA VAL A 103 -1.26 -2.01 4.72
C VAL A 103 -0.58 -1.78 3.37
N HIS A 104 -0.72 -2.73 2.46
CA HIS A 104 -0.19 -2.68 1.11
C HIS A 104 -1.18 -1.98 0.19
N VAL A 105 -0.76 -0.87 -0.41
CA VAL A 105 -1.61 -0.04 -1.28
C VAL A 105 -1.13 -0.13 -2.72
N GLU A 106 -2.05 -0.47 -3.63
CA GLU A 106 -1.95 -0.22 -5.07
C GLU A 106 -2.75 1.04 -5.42
N PHE A 107 -2.23 1.81 -6.36
CA PHE A 107 -2.88 2.96 -6.96
C PHE A 107 -2.96 2.77 -8.48
N LYS A 108 -4.17 2.90 -9.01
CA LYS A 108 -4.43 2.91 -10.45
C LYS A 108 -5.07 4.22 -10.83
N HIS A 109 -4.57 4.86 -11.88
CA HIS A 109 -5.27 6.01 -12.45
C HIS A 109 -6.63 5.60 -13.05
N PRO A 110 -7.57 6.55 -13.20
CA PRO A 110 -8.77 6.29 -13.98
C PRO A 110 -8.43 5.83 -15.41
N ASN A 111 -9.07 4.74 -15.83
CA ASN A 111 -8.90 3.99 -17.06
C ASN A 111 -7.56 3.25 -17.19
N GLU A 112 -6.83 3.09 -16.09
CA GLU A 112 -5.61 2.30 -16.10
C GLU A 112 -5.91 0.81 -15.90
N ALA A 113 -5.51 0.00 -16.86
CA ALA A 113 -5.66 -1.45 -16.79
C ALA A 113 -4.60 -2.10 -15.88
N PHE A 114 -4.94 -3.26 -15.32
CA PHE A 114 -3.95 -4.13 -14.68
C PHE A 114 -3.07 -4.82 -15.71
N SER A 115 -1.79 -4.89 -15.40
CA SER A 115 -0.86 -5.77 -16.11
C SER A 115 -1.08 -7.24 -15.70
N PHE A 116 -0.60 -8.16 -16.55
CA PHE A 116 -0.66 -9.60 -16.26
C PHE A 116 -0.05 -9.94 -14.90
N GLY A 117 -0.79 -10.68 -14.07
CA GLY A 117 -0.34 -11.15 -12.76
C GLY A 117 -0.10 -10.05 -11.72
N GLN A 118 -0.52 -8.80 -11.98
CA GLN A 118 -0.32 -7.70 -11.03
C GLN A 118 -1.28 -7.81 -9.83
N PRO A 119 -2.62 -7.93 -10.00
CA PRO A 119 -3.55 -8.07 -8.88
C PRO A 119 -3.29 -9.30 -8.03
N GLU A 120 -3.03 -10.43 -8.67
CA GLU A 120 -2.81 -11.73 -8.01
C GLU A 120 -1.50 -11.73 -7.20
N ALA A 121 -0.49 -10.97 -7.63
CA ALA A 121 0.79 -10.88 -6.93
C ALA A 121 0.72 -10.07 -5.64
N TYR A 122 -0.27 -9.18 -5.46
CA TYR A 122 -0.37 -8.32 -4.28
C TYR A 122 -0.53 -9.11 -2.97
N PRO A 123 -1.56 -9.96 -2.80
CA PRO A 123 -1.71 -10.73 -1.56
C PRO A 123 -0.55 -11.72 -1.35
N LEU A 124 -0.04 -12.33 -2.42
CA LEU A 124 1.14 -13.22 -2.36
C LEU A 124 2.38 -12.47 -1.82
N ARG A 125 2.62 -11.26 -2.31
CA ARG A 125 3.75 -10.43 -1.90
C ARG A 125 3.60 -9.96 -0.45
N ALA A 126 2.41 -9.50 -0.07
CA ALA A 126 2.12 -9.08 1.29
C ALA A 126 2.32 -10.22 2.31
N ALA A 127 1.79 -11.41 2.02
CA ALA A 127 2.01 -12.61 2.82
C ALA A 127 3.48 -13.00 2.94
N CYS A 128 4.22 -12.98 1.83
CA CYS A 128 5.63 -13.30 1.82
C CYS A 128 6.47 -12.27 2.59
N PHE A 129 6.09 -10.99 2.57
CA PHE A 129 6.77 -9.94 3.32
C PHE A 129 6.63 -10.12 4.83
N ALA A 130 5.46 -10.58 5.29
CA ALA A 130 5.21 -10.88 6.70
C ALA A 130 6.12 -11.99 7.25
N THR A 131 6.60 -12.90 6.39
CA THR A 131 7.50 -14.00 6.80
C THR A 131 8.97 -13.76 6.48
N THR A 132 9.28 -12.77 5.64
CA THR A 132 10.67 -12.51 5.17
C THR A 132 11.25 -11.18 5.61
N TYR A 133 10.53 -10.35 6.38
CA TYR A 133 11.01 -9.03 6.80
C TYR A 133 12.39 -9.07 7.49
N ASN A 134 12.69 -10.13 8.23
CA ASN A 134 13.97 -10.34 8.92
C ASN A 134 15.18 -10.40 7.97
N THR A 135 14.96 -10.77 6.71
CA THR A 135 15.98 -10.80 5.65
C THR A 135 15.92 -9.59 4.72
N ARG A 136 15.01 -8.64 5.00
CA ARG A 136 14.77 -7.42 4.21
C ARG A 136 15.10 -6.22 5.10
N PRO A 137 16.35 -5.72 5.08
CA PRO A 137 16.81 -4.68 6.03
C PRO A 137 16.03 -3.36 5.92
N THR A 138 15.36 -3.16 4.78
CA THR A 138 14.55 -2.01 4.45
C THR A 138 13.06 -2.35 4.53
N LEU A 139 12.61 -3.22 5.43
CA LEU A 139 11.20 -3.52 5.63
C LEU A 139 10.91 -3.59 7.12
N ASN A 140 9.89 -2.88 7.57
CA ASN A 140 9.51 -2.92 8.98
C ASN A 140 9.02 -4.33 9.37
N PRO A 141 9.41 -4.83 10.56
CA PRO A 141 8.78 -6.01 11.14
C PRO A 141 7.28 -5.84 11.25
N HIS A 142 6.52 -6.88 10.90
CA HIS A 142 5.07 -6.89 10.99
C HIS A 142 4.54 -8.31 11.17
N HIS A 143 3.33 -8.39 11.73
CA HIS A 143 2.66 -9.63 12.09
C HIS A 143 1.54 -9.97 11.10
N GLU A 144 0.84 -8.94 10.64
CA GLU A 144 -0.30 -9.05 9.73
C GLU A 144 -0.13 -8.15 8.53
N TRP A 145 -0.93 -8.40 7.51
CA TRP A 145 -0.96 -7.59 6.30
C TRP A 145 -2.38 -7.47 5.77
N THR A 146 -2.63 -6.39 5.03
CA THR A 146 -3.83 -6.27 4.21
C THR A 146 -3.54 -5.60 2.87
N THR A 147 -4.33 -5.91 1.84
CA THR A 147 -4.20 -5.31 0.51
C THR A 147 -5.36 -4.35 0.21
N VAL A 148 -5.00 -3.15 -0.19
CA VAL A 148 -5.91 -2.07 -0.53
C VAL A 148 -5.59 -1.59 -1.94
N ILE A 149 -6.62 -1.30 -2.73
CA ILE A 149 -6.46 -0.63 -4.02
C ILE A 149 -7.28 0.65 -4.08
N LEU A 150 -6.66 1.73 -4.58
CA LEU A 150 -7.34 2.95 -5.01
C LEU A 150 -7.43 2.97 -6.53
N CYS A 151 -8.64 2.99 -7.08
CA CYS A 151 -8.86 2.93 -8.53
C CYS A 151 -10.06 3.77 -9.00
N GLY A 152 -10.21 3.93 -10.32
CA GLY A 152 -11.42 4.51 -10.90
C GLY A 152 -12.62 3.56 -10.85
N THR A 153 -13.82 4.11 -11.07
CA THR A 153 -15.08 3.35 -11.01
C THR A 153 -15.21 2.35 -12.15
N GLU A 154 -14.56 2.61 -13.28
CA GLU A 154 -14.48 1.71 -14.43
C GLU A 154 -13.74 0.40 -14.13
N ALA A 155 -12.87 0.39 -13.12
CA ALA A 155 -12.18 -0.84 -12.71
C ALA A 155 -13.10 -1.79 -11.94
N LEU A 156 -14.26 -1.33 -11.42
CA LEU A 156 -15.14 -2.13 -10.55
C LEU A 156 -15.74 -3.37 -11.22
N SER A 157 -15.80 -3.41 -12.55
CA SER A 157 -16.21 -4.59 -13.31
C SER A 157 -15.09 -5.61 -13.52
N ASP A 158 -13.84 -5.28 -13.16
CA ASP A 158 -12.71 -6.18 -13.31
C ASP A 158 -12.72 -7.24 -12.20
N PRO A 159 -12.91 -8.53 -12.52
CA PRO A 159 -13.00 -9.58 -11.52
C PRO A 159 -11.70 -9.76 -10.73
N ARG A 160 -10.56 -9.28 -11.25
CA ARG A 160 -9.27 -9.38 -10.58
C ARG A 160 -9.17 -8.47 -9.34
N LEU A 161 -10.08 -7.51 -9.17
CA LEU A 161 -10.18 -6.72 -7.94
C LEU A 161 -10.43 -7.58 -6.69
N ALA A 162 -10.98 -8.79 -6.84
CA ALA A 162 -11.17 -9.74 -5.75
C ALA A 162 -9.86 -10.16 -5.06
N ASN A 163 -8.70 -9.90 -5.66
CA ASN A 163 -7.39 -10.11 -5.01
C ASN A 163 -7.04 -9.05 -3.95
N PHE A 164 -7.78 -7.93 -3.91
CA PHE A 164 -7.62 -6.89 -2.90
C PHE A 164 -8.71 -7.04 -1.83
N GLN A 165 -8.32 -6.99 -0.56
CA GLN A 165 -9.27 -7.08 0.54
C GLN A 165 -10.10 -5.80 0.69
N ARG A 166 -9.58 -4.67 0.21
CA ARG A 166 -10.30 -3.40 0.18
C ARG A 166 -10.13 -2.71 -1.16
N VAL A 167 -11.26 -2.40 -1.80
CA VAL A 167 -11.33 -1.59 -3.03
C VAL A 167 -11.91 -0.22 -2.68
N ILE A 168 -11.17 0.84 -2.98
CA ILE A 168 -11.55 2.23 -2.73
C ILE A 168 -11.59 2.96 -4.07
N THR A 169 -12.71 3.58 -4.39
CA THR A 169 -12.78 4.40 -5.61
C THR A 169 -12.14 5.77 -5.38
N HIS A 170 -11.60 6.41 -6.42
CA HIS A 170 -11.12 7.80 -6.29
C HIS A 170 -12.20 8.76 -5.80
N ARG A 171 -13.47 8.52 -6.15
CA ARG A 171 -14.62 9.31 -5.66
C ARG A 171 -14.82 9.13 -4.15
N GLU A 172 -14.58 7.93 -3.64
CA GLU A 172 -14.61 7.68 -2.19
C GLU A 172 -13.40 8.34 -1.52
N ALA A 173 -12.21 8.18 -2.08
CA ALA A 173 -10.98 8.78 -1.56
C ALA A 173 -11.06 10.32 -1.48
N ASP A 174 -11.57 11.00 -2.51
CA ASP A 174 -11.75 12.47 -2.54
C ASP A 174 -12.67 13.00 -1.43
N ARG A 175 -13.53 12.15 -0.86
CA ARG A 175 -14.42 12.54 0.25
C ARG A 175 -13.77 12.41 1.63
N VAL A 176 -12.70 11.62 1.73
CA VAL A 176 -12.12 11.21 3.02
C VAL A 176 -10.68 11.71 3.17
N ILE A 177 -9.92 11.76 2.08
CA ILE A 177 -8.51 12.14 2.05
C ILE A 177 -8.43 13.63 1.72
N ASP A 178 -7.86 14.41 2.64
CA ASP A 178 -7.65 15.83 2.41
C ASP A 178 -6.57 16.05 1.34
N GLY A 179 -6.80 17.02 0.46
CA GLY A 179 -5.92 17.31 -0.66
C GLY A 179 -5.84 16.23 -1.75
N TYR A 180 -6.74 15.24 -1.77
CA TYR A 180 -6.76 14.22 -2.81
C TYR A 180 -6.98 14.86 -4.20
N PRO A 181 -6.11 14.60 -5.20
CA PRO A 181 -6.26 15.27 -6.49
C PRO A 181 -7.58 14.93 -7.20
N ARG A 182 -8.38 15.96 -7.47
CA ARG A 182 -9.59 15.85 -8.29
C ARG A 182 -9.20 15.89 -9.76
N LYS A 183 -9.65 14.92 -10.54
CA LYS A 183 -9.68 15.11 -11.99
C LYS A 183 -10.83 16.09 -12.29
N THR A 184 -10.47 17.29 -12.74
CA THR A 184 -11.37 18.18 -13.50
C THR A 184 -11.74 17.54 -14.83
#